data_AF-U3A1I5-F1
#
_entry.id   AF-U3A1I5-F1
#
_cell.length_a   1.000
_cell.length_b   1.000
_cell.length_c   1.000
_cell.angle_alpha   90.00
_cell.angle_beta   90.00
_cell.angle_gamma   90.00
#
_symmetry.space_group_name_H-M   'P 1'
#
loop_
_entity.id
_entity.type
_entity.pdbx_description
1 polymer ?
#
loop_
_entity_poly.entity_id
_entity_poly.type
_entity_poly.pdbx_seq_one_letter_code
_entity_poly.pdbx_strand_id
1 'polypeptide(L)'
;MREDDSGPASDASSPPRRVSRRSFLAASATGAITGLAGCSSLNLTSDETGDSSGSENATVADRPDAVYYPTHVDGMLLSGVRKANGYACALTYTMPHAFWLVTGERATRAGPTADDEIHVMPVVWDAETGQRLTDLNPVLRFRDGGRVLTSDAPWPMLAQQMGFHFGDNVALPGGGTYDVTLRVGAPAARHTGALATPDSATFDFSLAYSPKELDAISYRTLDQAGERGAVEPMDMTAVPSAALPKPDALPGRLLGTGTAGDAAVVATVLDDATRFGGDDSDVYLAVSPRTPYNRYPLPMAGLDARVGGTTHDLRETIDGELGHHYGAAIGGDVEDAPVTVSVDVPPQVSRHEGYETAFLDTPRVTLGE
;
A
#
# COMPACT_ATOMS: atom_id res chain seq x y z
N MET A 1 -5.02 68.55 8.22
CA MET A 1 -6.04 67.59 7.74
C MET A 1 -5.25 66.42 7.17
N ARG A 2 -4.85 65.50 8.07
CA ARG A 2 -5.38 64.12 8.23
C ARG A 2 -4.88 63.20 7.09
N GLU A 3 -3.87 62.37 7.39
CA GLU A 3 -3.95 60.92 7.73
C GLU A 3 -3.87 60.09 6.43
N ASP A 4 -2.73 59.45 6.16
CA ASP A 4 -2.39 58.03 6.45
C ASP A 4 -3.37 57.03 5.82
N ASP A 5 -2.90 56.21 4.87
CA ASP A 5 -3.00 54.76 5.01
C ASP A 5 -2.02 54.02 4.09
N SER A 6 -1.07 53.33 4.72
CA SER A 6 -0.18 52.36 4.13
C SER A 6 -0.66 51.00 4.62
N GLY A 7 -1.43 50.28 3.78
CA GLY A 7 -1.91 48.93 4.07
C GLY A 7 -1.02 47.86 3.41
N PRO A 8 -0.56 46.82 4.14
CA PRO A 8 0.36 45.82 3.63
C PRO A 8 -0.34 44.82 2.70
N ALA A 9 0.40 44.37 1.68
CA ALA A 9 0.01 43.25 0.83
C ALA A 9 -0.22 42.00 1.69
N SER A 10 -1.43 41.46 1.61
CA SER A 10 -1.85 40.23 2.25
C SER A 10 -0.93 39.07 1.87
N ASP A 11 -0.39 38.44 2.90
CA ASP A 11 0.38 37.22 2.89
C ASP A 11 -0.47 36.08 2.30
N ALA A 12 -0.20 35.74 1.04
CA ALA A 12 -0.75 34.54 0.42
C ALA A 12 0.03 33.35 0.97
N SER A 13 -0.50 32.71 2.02
CA SER A 13 -0.03 31.41 2.46
C SER A 13 -0.05 30.48 1.24
N SER A 14 1.13 30.05 0.81
CA SER A 14 1.24 29.11 -0.30
C SER A 14 0.45 27.84 0.07
N PRO A 15 -0.49 27.37 -0.78
CA PRO A 15 -1.17 26.11 -0.52
C PRO A 15 -0.12 24.99 -0.42
N PRO A 16 -0.40 23.91 0.35
CA PRO A 16 0.50 22.78 0.44
C PRO A 16 0.78 22.26 -0.98
N ARG A 17 2.05 22.21 -1.36
CA ARG A 17 2.46 21.74 -2.70
C ARG A 17 2.15 20.25 -2.80
N ARG A 18 1.40 19.86 -3.84
CA ARG A 18 1.17 18.46 -4.21
C ARG A 18 2.50 17.72 -4.27
N VAL A 19 2.64 16.64 -3.50
CA VAL A 19 3.82 15.77 -3.58
C VAL A 19 3.69 14.92 -4.84
N SER A 20 4.23 15.43 -5.95
CA SER A 20 4.27 14.60 -7.17
C SER A 20 5.19 13.41 -6.93
N ARG A 21 4.79 12.22 -7.42
CA ARG A 21 5.60 11.01 -7.33
C ARG A 21 7.03 11.20 -7.84
N ARG A 22 7.20 12.00 -8.90
CA ARG A 22 8.53 12.36 -9.42
C ARG A 22 9.33 13.22 -8.44
N SER A 23 8.70 14.20 -7.81
CA SER A 23 9.35 15.07 -6.83
C SER A 23 9.78 14.29 -5.59
N PHE A 24 8.93 13.39 -5.10
CA PHE A 24 9.23 12.55 -3.94
C PHE A 24 10.38 11.58 -4.19
N LEU A 25 10.37 10.89 -5.34
CA LEU A 25 11.44 9.98 -5.73
C LEU A 25 12.77 10.72 -5.98
N ALA A 26 12.72 11.92 -6.58
CA ALA A 26 13.90 12.75 -6.79
C ALA A 26 14.52 13.25 -5.47
N ALA A 27 13.68 13.61 -4.49
CA ALA A 27 14.13 14.00 -3.16
C ALA A 27 14.81 12.83 -2.42
N SER A 28 14.31 11.60 -2.62
CA SER A 28 14.87 10.38 -2.01
C SER A 28 16.21 9.95 -2.63
N ALA A 29 16.48 10.32 -3.89
CA ALA A 29 17.73 9.97 -4.59
C ALA A 29 18.91 10.92 -4.27
N THR A 30 18.67 12.08 -3.65
CA THR A 30 19.71 13.09 -3.40
C THR A 30 20.35 12.91 -2.02
N GLY A 31 20.97 11.75 -1.81
CA GLY A 31 21.79 11.45 -0.63
C GLY A 31 23.26 11.76 -0.86
N ALA A 32 23.64 13.05 -0.95
CA ALA A 32 25.02 13.50 -0.82
C ALA A 32 25.06 14.84 -0.07
N ILE A 33 25.80 14.86 1.03
CA ILE A 33 25.89 15.93 2.02
C ILE A 33 26.53 17.19 1.41
N THR A 34 25.85 18.34 1.51
CA THR A 34 26.48 19.66 1.71
C THR A 34 25.68 20.46 2.73
N GLY A 35 26.35 20.91 3.79
CA GLY A 35 25.74 21.57 4.94
C GLY A 35 25.70 23.10 4.86
N LEU A 36 24.78 23.63 5.69
CA LEU A 36 24.61 24.99 6.24
C LEU A 36 24.11 26.08 5.25
N ALA A 37 23.13 26.94 5.58
CA ALA A 37 22.67 27.46 6.87
C ALA A 37 21.22 28.00 6.81
N GLY A 38 20.57 28.16 7.97
CA GLY A 38 19.48 29.13 8.16
C GLY A 38 18.35 28.70 9.08
N CYS A 39 18.49 28.95 10.37
CA CYS A 39 17.47 28.77 11.40
C CYS A 39 16.30 29.75 11.27
N SER A 40 15.06 29.32 11.50
CA SER A 40 14.05 30.11 12.23
C SER A 40 13.08 29.16 12.92
N SER A 41 13.15 29.12 14.24
CA SER A 41 12.15 28.50 15.12
C SER A 41 10.83 29.27 15.05
N LEU A 42 9.72 28.58 14.77
CA LEU A 42 8.38 29.07 15.04
C LEU A 42 7.60 28.02 15.82
N ASN A 43 7.43 28.30 17.11
CA ASN A 43 6.38 27.73 17.94
C ASN A 43 5.03 28.12 17.35
N LEU A 44 4.18 27.15 17.04
CA LEU A 44 2.75 27.37 16.84
C LEU A 44 2.00 26.43 17.78
N THR A 45 1.57 27.00 18.89
CA THR A 45 0.41 26.54 19.65
C THR A 45 -0.82 26.85 18.81
N SER A 46 -1.59 25.84 18.44
CA SER A 46 -2.89 26.02 17.77
C SER A 46 -3.99 25.74 18.79
N ASP A 47 -4.67 26.81 19.21
CA ASP A 47 -5.92 26.76 19.95
C ASP A 47 -7.09 26.46 19.01
N GLU A 48 -8.09 25.77 19.57
CA GLU A 48 -9.32 25.30 18.95
C GLU A 48 -10.18 26.42 18.34
N THR A 49 -10.62 26.24 17.10
CA THR A 49 -11.90 26.76 16.61
C THR A 49 -12.56 25.69 15.73
N GLY A 50 -13.77 25.29 16.12
CA GLY A 50 -14.51 24.19 15.48
C GLY A 50 -15.02 24.54 14.10
N ASP A 51 -14.69 23.68 13.14
CA ASP A 51 -15.42 23.48 11.89
C ASP A 51 -15.45 21.97 11.60
N SER A 52 -16.63 21.45 11.28
CA SER A 52 -16.90 20.01 11.10
C SER A 52 -16.26 19.37 9.85
N SER A 53 -15.37 20.11 9.18
CA SER A 53 -14.47 19.65 8.10
C SER A 53 -13.07 19.22 8.63
N GLY A 54 -12.77 19.47 9.91
CA GLY A 54 -11.45 19.21 10.51
C GLY A 54 -11.22 17.79 11.06
N SER A 55 -12.27 16.97 11.18
CA SER A 55 -12.21 15.62 11.76
C SER A 55 -11.52 14.60 10.86
N GLU A 56 -11.66 14.72 9.55
CA GLU A 56 -11.17 13.73 8.56
C GLU A 56 -9.64 13.72 8.42
N ASN A 57 -8.98 14.75 8.94
CA ASN A 57 -7.54 14.93 8.86
C ASN A 57 -6.80 14.76 10.19
N ALA A 58 -7.52 14.65 11.31
CA ALA A 58 -6.90 14.43 12.61
C ALA A 58 -6.55 12.95 12.75
N THR A 59 -5.26 12.64 12.86
CA THR A 59 -4.82 11.32 13.33
C THR A 59 -4.87 11.26 14.84
N VAL A 60 -4.89 10.05 15.39
CA VAL A 60 -4.61 9.83 16.82
C VAL A 60 -3.29 10.52 17.20
N ALA A 61 -3.25 11.22 18.34
CA ALA A 61 -2.08 11.99 18.76
C ALA A 61 -0.95 11.09 19.32
N ASP A 62 -1.29 10.19 20.25
CA ASP A 62 -0.35 9.25 20.90
C ASP A 62 -0.51 7.85 20.29
N ARG A 63 -0.05 7.71 19.06
CA ARG A 63 -0.20 6.46 18.29
C ARG A 63 0.81 5.42 18.73
N PRO A 64 0.41 4.15 18.87
CA PRO A 64 1.37 3.09 19.11
C PRO A 64 2.24 2.91 17.87
N ASP A 65 3.49 2.49 18.10
CA ASP A 65 4.37 1.96 17.06
C ASP A 65 3.93 0.53 16.74
N ALA A 66 2.76 0.42 16.09
CA ALA A 66 2.06 -0.82 15.78
C ALA A 66 0.83 -0.60 14.91
N VAL A 67 0.25 -1.72 14.45
CA VAL A 67 -1.10 -1.72 13.90
C VAL A 67 -2.13 -1.35 14.98
N TYR A 68 -2.99 -0.38 14.66
CA TYR A 68 -3.98 0.14 15.60
C TYR A 68 -5.29 0.53 14.90
N TYR A 69 -6.39 0.64 15.64
CA TYR A 69 -7.67 1.07 15.07
C TYR A 69 -7.61 2.53 14.62
N PRO A 70 -7.94 2.86 13.35
CA PRO A 70 -7.94 4.24 12.85
C PRO A 70 -9.00 5.08 13.56
N THR A 71 -9.01 6.40 13.32
CA THR A 71 -10.04 7.29 13.87
C THR A 71 -11.43 7.01 13.33
N HIS A 72 -11.49 6.55 12.08
CA HIS A 72 -12.73 6.30 11.37
C HIS A 72 -12.58 5.18 10.34
N VAL A 73 -13.72 4.73 9.85
CA VAL A 73 -13.87 3.92 8.64
C VAL A 73 -14.84 4.60 7.71
N ASP A 74 -14.55 4.51 6.42
CA ASP A 74 -15.39 5.04 5.36
C ASP A 74 -15.73 3.95 4.33
N GLY A 75 -16.77 4.24 3.55
CA GLY A 75 -17.19 3.42 2.43
C GLY A 75 -16.45 3.81 1.16
N MET A 76 -16.84 3.20 0.05
CA MET A 76 -16.36 3.60 -1.27
C MET A 76 -17.43 3.26 -2.31
N LEU A 77 -17.25 3.79 -3.51
CA LEU A 77 -18.06 3.51 -4.67
C LEU A 77 -17.26 2.71 -5.71
N LEU A 78 -17.96 1.88 -6.48
CA LEU A 78 -17.37 1.08 -7.56
C LEU A 78 -17.80 1.66 -8.91
N SER A 79 -16.83 2.13 -9.71
CA SER A 79 -17.10 2.51 -11.11
C SER A 79 -17.34 1.29 -12.00
N GLY A 80 -16.60 0.20 -11.74
CA GLY A 80 -16.83 -1.07 -12.41
C GLY A 80 -15.62 -1.99 -12.40
N VAL A 81 -15.79 -3.16 -13.02
CA VAL A 81 -14.74 -4.17 -13.22
C VAL A 81 -14.49 -4.38 -14.71
N ARG A 82 -13.23 -4.52 -15.10
CA ARG A 82 -12.78 -4.81 -16.47
C ARG A 82 -11.76 -5.93 -16.47
N LYS A 83 -11.67 -6.67 -17.58
CA LYS A 83 -10.68 -7.73 -17.78
C LYS A 83 -9.87 -7.44 -19.04
N ALA A 84 -8.56 -7.69 -18.98
CA ALA A 84 -7.65 -7.54 -20.11
C ALA A 84 -6.41 -8.40 -19.89
N ASN A 85 -5.99 -9.14 -20.92
CA ASN A 85 -4.71 -9.86 -20.98
C ASN A 85 -4.42 -10.77 -19.76
N GLY A 86 -5.42 -11.52 -19.28
CA GLY A 86 -5.28 -12.39 -18.11
C GLY A 86 -5.44 -11.69 -16.77
N TYR A 87 -5.53 -10.36 -16.73
CA TYR A 87 -5.80 -9.59 -15.52
C TYR A 87 -7.25 -9.10 -15.47
N ALA A 88 -7.70 -8.82 -14.25
CA ALA A 88 -8.93 -8.11 -13.95
C ALA A 88 -8.63 -6.90 -13.07
N CYS A 89 -9.41 -5.84 -13.23
CA CYS A 89 -9.23 -4.58 -12.53
C CYS A 89 -10.58 -3.99 -12.12
N ALA A 90 -10.72 -3.65 -10.85
CA ALA A 90 -11.81 -2.86 -10.32
C ALA A 90 -11.33 -1.41 -10.13
N LEU A 91 -12.11 -0.44 -10.60
CA LEU A 91 -11.87 0.97 -10.31
C LEU A 91 -12.87 1.41 -9.24
N THR A 92 -12.39 1.62 -8.02
CA THR A 92 -13.17 2.19 -6.92
C THR A 92 -12.72 3.61 -6.60
N TYR A 93 -13.55 4.35 -5.88
CA TYR A 93 -13.23 5.71 -5.46
C TYR A 93 -14.01 6.11 -4.20
N THR A 94 -13.48 7.07 -3.45
CA THR A 94 -14.09 7.67 -2.24
C THR A 94 -13.70 9.15 -2.16
N MET A 95 -14.04 9.81 -1.06
CA MET A 95 -13.60 11.18 -0.74
C MET A 95 -12.06 11.27 -0.67
N PRO A 96 -11.43 12.44 -0.85
CA PRO A 96 -9.98 12.55 -0.73
C PRO A 96 -9.45 12.18 0.67
N HIS A 97 -8.37 11.38 0.74
CA HIS A 97 -7.77 10.94 2.02
C HIS A 97 -6.37 11.46 2.24
N ALA A 98 -5.98 11.58 3.51
CA ALA A 98 -4.57 11.60 3.88
C ALA A 98 -4.02 10.17 3.98
N PHE A 99 -2.78 9.98 3.53
CA PHE A 99 -2.04 8.72 3.63
C PHE A 99 -0.57 9.01 3.93
N TRP A 100 0.24 7.97 4.12
CA TRP A 100 1.66 8.09 4.44
C TRP A 100 2.51 7.38 3.39
N LEU A 101 3.39 8.15 2.76
CA LEU A 101 4.43 7.63 1.87
C LEU A 101 5.57 7.05 2.71
N VAL A 102 5.94 5.81 2.44
CA VAL A 102 7.04 5.13 3.13
C VAL A 102 8.30 5.20 2.28
N THR A 103 9.40 5.67 2.88
CA THR A 103 10.75 5.64 2.30
C THR A 103 11.75 5.20 3.37
N GLY A 104 12.36 4.04 3.17
CA GLY A 104 13.13 3.36 4.20
C GLY A 104 12.23 3.11 5.41
N GLU A 105 12.68 3.56 6.58
CA GLU A 105 11.99 3.41 7.86
C GLU A 105 11.12 4.63 8.23
N ARG A 106 10.88 5.55 7.29
CA ARG A 106 10.12 6.79 7.56
C ARG A 106 8.81 6.83 6.80
N ALA A 107 7.75 7.20 7.52
CA ALA A 107 6.43 7.49 6.99
C ALA A 107 6.19 9.01 6.93
N THR A 108 5.90 9.54 5.73
CA THR A 108 5.62 10.98 5.51
C THR A 108 4.17 11.17 5.10
N ARG A 109 3.43 11.99 5.87
CA ARG A 109 2.03 12.29 5.58
C ARG A 109 1.89 13.06 4.27
N ALA A 110 1.04 12.57 3.38
CA ALA A 110 0.55 13.24 2.18
C ALA A 110 -0.96 13.44 2.36
N GLY A 111 -1.38 14.71 2.42
CA GLY A 111 -2.78 15.09 2.55
C GLY A 111 -3.41 15.51 1.22
N PRO A 112 -4.74 15.57 1.14
CA PRO A 112 -5.45 16.13 -0.01
C PRO A 112 -5.18 17.64 -0.12
N THR A 113 -5.30 18.14 -1.34
CA THR A 113 -5.26 19.56 -1.69
C THR A 113 -6.66 20.07 -2.02
N ALA A 114 -6.83 21.38 -2.12
CA ALA A 114 -8.13 21.98 -2.45
C ALA A 114 -8.64 21.63 -3.86
N ASP A 115 -7.74 21.17 -4.74
CA ASP A 115 -8.10 20.77 -6.11
C ASP A 115 -8.46 19.28 -6.20
N ASP A 116 -8.18 18.48 -5.16
CA ASP A 116 -8.45 17.04 -5.17
C ASP A 116 -9.95 16.77 -4.92
N GLU A 117 -10.60 16.07 -5.84
CA GLU A 117 -12.04 15.82 -5.80
C GLU A 117 -12.39 14.43 -5.27
N ILE A 118 -11.55 13.43 -5.58
CA ILE A 118 -11.74 12.03 -5.20
C ILE A 118 -10.42 11.35 -4.88
N HIS A 119 -10.46 10.32 -4.02
CA HIS A 119 -9.41 9.33 -3.90
C HIS A 119 -9.74 8.12 -4.78
N VAL A 120 -8.96 7.86 -5.82
CA VAL A 120 -9.19 6.71 -6.73
C VAL A 120 -8.37 5.52 -6.31
N MET A 121 -8.98 4.34 -6.27
CA MET A 121 -8.39 3.14 -5.69
C MET A 121 -8.47 1.91 -6.62
N PRO A 122 -7.69 1.84 -7.70
CA PRO A 122 -7.71 0.65 -8.54
C PRO A 122 -7.15 -0.58 -7.82
N VAL A 123 -7.84 -1.71 -7.97
CA VAL A 123 -7.42 -3.03 -7.49
C VAL A 123 -7.25 -3.95 -8.69
N VAL A 124 -6.06 -4.53 -8.86
CA VAL A 124 -5.74 -5.42 -9.98
C VAL A 124 -5.44 -6.83 -9.44
N TRP A 125 -5.98 -7.84 -10.12
CA TRP A 125 -5.75 -9.24 -9.78
C TRP A 125 -5.62 -10.11 -11.03
N ASP A 126 -4.98 -11.27 -10.86
CA ASP A 126 -4.96 -12.31 -11.88
C ASP A 126 -6.37 -12.90 -12.06
N ALA A 127 -6.89 -12.88 -13.29
CA ALA A 127 -8.29 -13.17 -13.56
C ALA A 127 -8.66 -14.65 -13.43
N GLU A 128 -7.68 -15.55 -13.44
CA GLU A 128 -7.87 -17.00 -13.32
C GLU A 128 -7.84 -17.44 -11.85
N THR A 129 -6.78 -17.04 -11.13
CA THR A 129 -6.54 -17.46 -9.75
C THR A 129 -7.25 -16.57 -8.72
N GLY A 130 -7.60 -15.33 -9.09
CA GLY A 130 -8.10 -14.34 -8.14
C GLY A 130 -7.01 -13.68 -7.29
N GLN A 131 -5.73 -14.01 -7.51
CA GLN A 131 -4.62 -13.49 -6.72
C GLN A 131 -4.45 -11.98 -6.97
N ARG A 132 -4.57 -11.16 -5.91
CA ARG A 132 -4.27 -9.73 -6.00
C ARG A 132 -2.79 -9.51 -6.33
N LEU A 133 -2.54 -8.61 -7.27
CA LEU A 133 -1.20 -8.30 -7.78
C LEU A 133 -0.66 -7.06 -7.09
N THR A 134 0.45 -7.24 -6.37
CA THR A 134 1.03 -6.21 -5.50
C THR A 134 2.25 -5.51 -6.10
N ASP A 135 2.64 -5.91 -7.30
CA ASP A 135 3.93 -5.65 -7.92
C ASP A 135 3.79 -4.91 -9.26
N LEU A 136 2.61 -4.35 -9.52
CA LEU A 136 2.30 -3.58 -10.72
C LEU A 136 2.53 -2.09 -10.51
N ASN A 137 2.62 -1.36 -11.63
CA ASN A 137 2.76 0.10 -11.66
C ASN A 137 1.68 0.72 -12.57
N PRO A 138 0.46 0.93 -12.07
CA PRO A 138 -0.61 1.51 -12.88
C PRO A 138 -0.37 2.99 -13.19
N VAL A 139 -0.82 3.40 -14.37
CA VAL A 139 -0.95 4.80 -14.79
C VAL A 139 -2.38 5.04 -15.23
N LEU A 140 -3.05 6.00 -14.62
CA LEU A 140 -4.41 6.41 -14.95
C LEU A 140 -4.34 7.68 -15.81
N ARG A 141 -5.20 7.74 -16.81
CA ARG A 141 -5.42 8.94 -17.64
C ARG A 141 -6.90 9.26 -17.65
N PHE A 142 -7.24 10.42 -17.10
CA PHE A 142 -8.60 10.95 -17.05
C PHE A 142 -8.84 11.85 -18.25
N ARG A 143 -9.97 11.67 -18.92
CA ARG A 143 -10.38 12.49 -20.07
C ARG A 143 -11.82 12.94 -19.97
N ASP A 144 -12.09 14.08 -20.60
CA ASP A 144 -13.42 14.63 -20.83
C ASP A 144 -13.53 14.98 -22.32
N GLY A 145 -14.42 14.31 -23.04
CA GLY A 145 -14.62 14.51 -24.48
C GLY A 145 -13.33 14.34 -25.32
N GLY A 146 -12.44 13.43 -24.92
CA GLY A 146 -11.14 13.19 -25.57
C GLY A 146 -10.00 14.11 -25.14
N ARG A 147 -10.27 15.19 -24.38
CA ARG A 147 -9.23 16.05 -23.77
C ARG A 147 -8.68 15.38 -22.51
N VAL A 148 -7.35 15.25 -22.42
CA VAL A 148 -6.70 14.76 -21.19
C VAL A 148 -6.78 15.84 -20.11
N LEU A 149 -7.34 15.49 -18.96
CA LEU A 149 -7.43 16.35 -17.79
C LEU A 149 -6.19 16.18 -16.90
N THR A 150 -5.92 14.94 -16.50
CA THR A 150 -4.77 14.57 -15.68
C THR A 150 -4.27 13.17 -16.04
N SER A 151 -3.02 12.89 -15.66
CA SER A 151 -2.39 11.59 -15.76
C SER A 151 -1.63 11.31 -14.48
N ASP A 152 -2.11 10.34 -13.71
CA ASP A 152 -1.62 10.04 -12.38
C ASP A 152 -1.09 8.61 -12.31
N ALA A 153 -0.13 8.38 -11.42
CA ALA A 153 0.51 7.08 -11.21
C ALA A 153 0.33 6.72 -9.74
N PRO A 154 -0.83 6.15 -9.36
CA PRO A 154 -1.20 5.99 -7.96
C PRO A 154 -0.18 5.13 -7.22
N TRP A 155 -0.08 5.40 -5.93
CA TRP A 155 0.86 4.75 -5.05
C TRP A 155 0.36 3.35 -4.72
N PRO A 156 1.24 2.34 -4.57
CA PRO A 156 0.86 1.14 -3.85
C PRO A 156 0.53 1.51 -2.40
N MET A 157 -0.58 1.02 -1.89
CA MET A 157 -1.12 1.36 -0.57
C MET A 157 -1.60 0.13 0.19
N LEU A 158 -1.56 0.23 1.51
CA LEU A 158 -2.11 -0.75 2.44
C LEU A 158 -3.14 -0.06 3.35
N ALA A 159 -4.38 -0.55 3.35
CA ALA A 159 -5.46 -0.13 4.25
C ALA A 159 -6.09 -1.31 4.98
N GLN A 160 -6.64 -1.09 6.18
CA GLN A 160 -7.24 -2.17 6.96
C GLN A 160 -8.50 -2.76 6.29
N GLN A 161 -9.39 -1.91 5.77
CA GLN A 161 -10.62 -2.36 5.12
C GLN A 161 -10.38 -2.97 3.74
N MET A 162 -9.46 -2.42 2.95
CA MET A 162 -9.25 -2.83 1.55
C MET A 162 -8.08 -3.80 1.34
N GLY A 163 -7.13 -3.88 2.27
CA GLY A 163 -5.84 -4.53 2.05
C GLY A 163 -5.00 -3.79 1.02
N PHE A 164 -4.19 -4.53 0.25
CA PHE A 164 -3.38 -3.94 -0.80
C PHE A 164 -4.25 -3.44 -1.96
N HIS A 165 -3.98 -2.20 -2.37
CA HIS A 165 -4.57 -1.54 -3.53
C HIS A 165 -3.59 -0.48 -4.06
N PHE A 166 -3.89 0.13 -5.18
CA PHE A 166 -3.24 1.37 -5.60
C PHE A 166 -4.14 2.55 -5.28
N GLY A 167 -3.61 3.68 -4.85
CA GLY A 167 -4.42 4.86 -4.51
C GLY A 167 -3.72 6.20 -4.77
N ASP A 168 -4.49 7.23 -5.14
CA ASP A 168 -4.05 8.64 -5.10
C ASP A 168 -5.26 9.58 -5.10
N ASN A 169 -5.06 10.78 -4.57
CA ASN A 169 -6.03 11.86 -4.70
C ASN A 169 -5.91 12.48 -6.11
N VAL A 170 -7.04 12.71 -6.77
CA VAL A 170 -7.10 13.17 -8.15
C VAL A 170 -7.83 14.49 -8.25
N ALA A 171 -7.19 15.46 -8.90
CA ALA A 171 -7.81 16.72 -9.23
C ALA A 171 -8.68 16.60 -10.50
N LEU A 172 -9.96 16.96 -10.38
CA LEU A 172 -10.94 16.94 -11.46
C LEU A 172 -11.73 18.26 -11.47
N PRO A 173 -12.40 18.63 -12.57
CA PRO A 173 -13.23 19.84 -12.62
C PRO A 173 -14.50 19.84 -11.73
N GLY A 174 -14.74 18.78 -10.96
CA GLY A 174 -15.97 18.53 -10.20
C GLY A 174 -16.77 17.32 -10.70
N GLY A 175 -17.99 17.15 -10.19
CA GLY A 175 -18.86 16.04 -10.54
C GLY A 175 -19.19 15.95 -12.03
N GLY A 176 -19.16 14.74 -12.60
CA GLY A 176 -19.38 14.51 -14.01
C GLY A 176 -19.10 13.08 -14.44
N THR A 177 -18.93 12.89 -15.75
CA THR A 177 -18.54 11.61 -16.34
C THR A 177 -17.22 11.76 -17.07
N TYR A 178 -16.26 10.90 -16.73
CA TYR A 178 -14.90 10.92 -17.26
C TYR A 178 -14.52 9.58 -17.87
N ASP A 179 -13.82 9.61 -19.00
CA ASP A 179 -13.18 8.41 -19.55
C ASP A 179 -11.86 8.19 -18.83
N VAL A 180 -11.71 7.03 -18.19
CA VAL A 180 -10.51 6.67 -17.44
C VAL A 180 -9.85 5.47 -18.11
N THR A 181 -8.64 5.69 -18.64
CA THR A 181 -7.79 4.59 -19.12
C THR A 181 -6.76 4.27 -18.04
N LEU A 182 -6.77 3.04 -17.53
CA LEU A 182 -5.76 2.50 -16.64
C LEU A 182 -4.84 1.57 -17.43
N ARG A 183 -3.52 1.81 -17.38
CA ARG A 183 -2.53 0.94 -18.00
C ARG A 183 -1.55 0.41 -16.95
N VAL A 184 -1.28 -0.89 -17.01
CA VAL A 184 -0.20 -1.54 -16.25
C VAL A 184 0.84 -2.10 -17.22
N GLY A 185 2.10 -2.08 -16.80
CA GLY A 185 3.19 -2.76 -17.49
C GLY A 185 3.40 -4.19 -16.97
N ALA A 186 4.53 -4.78 -17.35
CA ALA A 186 4.96 -6.08 -16.84
C ALA A 186 5.12 -6.08 -15.31
N PRO A 187 4.86 -7.22 -14.65
CA PRO A 187 5.07 -7.39 -13.20
C PRO A 187 6.53 -7.15 -12.80
N ALA A 188 6.74 -6.56 -11.62
CA ALA A 188 8.07 -6.33 -11.06
C ALA A 188 8.57 -7.51 -10.23
N ALA A 189 7.65 -8.23 -9.57
CA ALA A 189 7.97 -9.44 -8.83
C ALA A 189 7.99 -10.65 -9.76
N ARG A 190 8.55 -11.75 -9.28
CA ARG A 190 8.46 -13.01 -10.00
C ARG A 190 7.03 -13.55 -9.91
N HIS A 191 6.45 -13.95 -11.03
CA HIS A 191 5.22 -14.75 -11.03
C HIS A 191 5.56 -16.22 -11.26
N THR A 192 4.86 -17.11 -10.56
CA THR A 192 4.96 -18.57 -10.75
C THR A 192 3.58 -19.22 -10.84
N GLY A 193 3.57 -20.51 -11.24
CA GLY A 193 2.33 -21.27 -11.42
C GLY A 193 1.52 -20.78 -12.62
N ALA A 194 0.21 -20.68 -12.45
CA ALA A 194 -0.73 -20.30 -13.51
C ALA A 194 -0.92 -18.78 -13.68
N LEU A 195 -0.18 -17.95 -12.93
CA LEU A 195 -0.36 -16.49 -12.98
C LEU A 195 0.02 -15.92 -14.35
N ALA A 196 -0.82 -15.00 -14.84
CA ALA A 196 -0.54 -14.28 -16.06
C ALA A 196 0.67 -13.34 -15.92
N THR A 197 1.43 -13.18 -16.99
CA THR A 197 2.59 -12.26 -17.08
C THR A 197 2.59 -11.47 -18.40
N PRO A 198 1.53 -10.71 -18.72
CA PRO A 198 1.50 -9.90 -19.93
C PRO A 198 2.54 -8.77 -19.87
N ASP A 199 3.10 -8.40 -21.02
CA ASP A 199 3.97 -7.22 -21.14
C ASP A 199 3.25 -5.92 -20.73
N SER A 200 1.93 -5.87 -20.96
CA SER A 200 1.04 -4.82 -20.48
C SER A 200 -0.43 -5.22 -20.54
N ALA A 201 -1.26 -4.54 -19.76
CA ALA A 201 -2.71 -4.59 -19.86
C ALA A 201 -3.31 -3.18 -19.78
N THR A 202 -4.43 -2.96 -20.46
CA THR A 202 -5.15 -1.68 -20.48
C THR A 202 -6.62 -1.92 -20.18
N PHE A 203 -7.20 -1.07 -19.33
CA PHE A 203 -8.57 -1.13 -18.88
C PHE A 203 -9.22 0.24 -19.07
N ASP A 204 -10.37 0.27 -19.75
CA ASP A 204 -11.13 1.50 -19.97
C ASP A 204 -12.42 1.50 -19.15
N PHE A 205 -12.60 2.57 -18.39
CA PHE A 205 -13.73 2.82 -17.51
C PHE A 205 -14.44 4.12 -17.90
N SER A 206 -15.74 4.17 -17.63
CA SER A 206 -16.51 5.41 -17.61
C SER A 206 -16.83 5.71 -16.15
N LEU A 207 -16.12 6.68 -15.59
CA LEU A 207 -16.26 7.10 -14.20
C LEU A 207 -17.30 8.22 -14.14
N ALA A 208 -18.52 7.88 -13.74
CA ALA A 208 -19.51 8.85 -13.34
C ALA A 208 -19.48 9.00 -11.82
N TYR A 209 -19.35 10.23 -11.33
CA TYR A 209 -19.50 10.55 -9.91
C TYR A 209 -20.18 11.91 -9.73
N SER A 210 -20.83 12.09 -8.59
CA SER A 210 -21.39 13.38 -8.17
C SER A 210 -21.00 13.68 -6.71
N PRO A 211 -20.83 14.97 -6.34
CA PRO A 211 -20.56 15.36 -4.95
C PRO A 211 -21.61 14.79 -3.98
N LYS A 212 -22.88 14.78 -4.40
CA LYS A 212 -23.96 14.20 -3.60
C LYS A 212 -23.78 12.71 -3.30
N GLU A 213 -23.23 11.93 -4.23
CA GLU A 213 -22.95 10.52 -3.99
C GLU A 213 -21.74 10.31 -3.08
N LEU A 214 -20.72 11.18 -3.19
CA LEU A 214 -19.58 11.19 -2.28
C LEU A 214 -20.02 11.55 -0.86
N ASP A 215 -20.84 12.58 -0.68
CA ASP A 215 -21.39 13.00 0.61
C ASP A 215 -22.27 11.90 1.26
N ALA A 216 -22.78 10.96 0.46
CA ALA A 216 -23.61 9.86 0.92
C ALA A 216 -22.78 8.60 1.28
N ILE A 217 -21.46 8.62 1.07
CA ILE A 217 -20.58 7.52 1.48
C ILE A 217 -20.66 7.36 2.99
N SER A 218 -20.81 6.11 3.45
CA SER A 218 -20.86 5.82 4.88
C SER A 218 -19.58 6.26 5.55
N TYR A 219 -19.70 6.99 6.66
CA TYR A 219 -18.58 7.39 7.51
C TYR A 219 -18.91 7.04 8.96
N ARG A 220 -17.97 6.43 9.67
CA ARG A 220 -18.16 6.07 11.08
C ARG A 220 -16.86 6.22 11.85
N THR A 221 -16.91 7.02 12.91
CA THR A 221 -15.82 7.13 13.89
C THR A 221 -15.72 5.88 14.76
N LEU A 222 -14.53 5.64 15.29
CA LEU A 222 -14.20 4.47 16.09
C LEU A 222 -13.92 4.87 17.55
N ASP A 223 -14.67 4.34 18.50
CA ASP A 223 -14.48 4.62 19.93
C ASP A 223 -13.13 4.10 20.44
N GLN A 224 -12.65 2.98 19.89
CA GLN A 224 -11.36 2.36 20.21
C GLN A 224 -10.18 2.90 19.38
N ALA A 225 -10.33 4.06 18.73
CA ALA A 225 -9.26 4.66 17.94
C ALA A 225 -7.96 4.81 18.75
N GLY A 226 -6.83 4.37 18.16
CA GLY A 226 -5.52 4.37 18.83
C GLY A 226 -5.19 3.09 19.61
N GLU A 227 -6.18 2.24 19.91
CA GLU A 227 -5.92 0.94 20.53
C GLU A 227 -5.32 -0.04 19.52
N ARG A 228 -4.43 -0.94 19.98
CA ARG A 228 -3.87 -2.00 19.13
C ARG A 228 -4.98 -2.92 18.61
N GLY A 229 -5.02 -3.10 17.29
CA GLY A 229 -6.07 -3.85 16.62
C GLY A 229 -6.26 -3.38 15.19
N ALA A 230 -7.13 -4.06 14.45
CA ALA A 230 -7.51 -3.64 13.11
C ALA A 230 -9.00 -3.83 12.90
N VAL A 231 -9.59 -2.96 12.07
CA VAL A 231 -10.95 -3.18 11.59
C VAL A 231 -11.00 -4.37 10.63
N GLU A 232 -12.15 -5.03 10.61
CA GLU A 232 -12.41 -6.13 9.69
C GLU A 232 -12.33 -5.64 8.23
N PRO A 233 -11.86 -6.50 7.31
CA PRO A 233 -11.93 -6.23 5.87
C PRO A 233 -13.35 -5.88 5.45
N MET A 234 -13.50 -4.88 4.57
CA MET A 234 -14.80 -4.57 4.00
C MET A 234 -15.19 -5.65 2.98
N ASP A 235 -16.49 -5.95 2.90
CA ASP A 235 -16.99 -6.83 1.83
C ASP A 235 -16.99 -6.07 0.50
N MET A 236 -16.19 -6.56 -0.44
CA MET A 236 -16.11 -6.08 -1.80
C MET A 236 -16.51 -7.22 -2.75
N THR A 237 -17.80 -7.55 -2.85
CA THR A 237 -18.27 -8.76 -3.55
C THR A 237 -17.70 -8.95 -4.97
N ALA A 238 -17.38 -7.87 -5.70
CA ALA A 238 -16.82 -7.92 -7.05
C ALA A 238 -15.28 -7.97 -7.11
N VAL A 239 -14.59 -7.91 -5.97
CA VAL A 239 -13.12 -7.85 -5.86
C VAL A 239 -12.64 -8.97 -4.94
N PRO A 240 -11.68 -9.81 -5.36
CA PRO A 240 -11.14 -10.87 -4.51
C PRO A 240 -10.56 -10.32 -3.21
N SER A 241 -10.52 -11.14 -2.17
CA SER A 241 -9.89 -10.76 -0.89
C SER A 241 -8.39 -10.48 -1.08
N ALA A 242 -7.86 -9.53 -0.30
CA ALA A 242 -6.42 -9.32 -0.19
C ALA A 242 -5.75 -10.26 0.83
N ALA A 243 -6.54 -11.02 1.60
CA ALA A 243 -6.01 -11.87 2.66
C ALA A 243 -5.30 -13.10 2.07
N LEU A 244 -4.10 -13.37 2.57
CA LEU A 244 -3.37 -14.59 2.24
C LEU A 244 -3.98 -15.82 2.90
N PRO A 245 -3.73 -17.03 2.35
CA PRO A 245 -4.15 -18.29 2.96
C PRO A 245 -3.69 -18.40 4.42
N LYS A 246 -4.48 -19.09 5.25
CA LYS A 246 -4.06 -19.39 6.63
C LYS A 246 -2.79 -20.27 6.62
N PRO A 247 -1.94 -20.22 7.67
CA PRO A 247 -0.71 -21.01 7.72
C PRO A 247 -0.90 -22.51 7.46
N ASP A 248 -1.97 -23.10 8.01
CA ASP A 248 -2.34 -24.51 7.86
C ASP A 248 -2.92 -24.87 6.49
N ALA A 249 -3.21 -23.87 5.66
CA ALA A 249 -3.69 -24.04 4.29
C ALA A 249 -2.59 -23.78 3.24
N LEU A 250 -1.38 -23.41 3.65
CA LEU A 250 -0.26 -23.21 2.72
C LEU A 250 0.24 -24.57 2.20
N PRO A 251 0.60 -24.66 0.90
CA PRO A 251 1.30 -25.81 0.37
C PRO A 251 2.63 -26.10 1.08
N GLY A 252 2.99 -27.37 1.12
CA GLY A 252 4.25 -27.86 1.70
C GLY A 252 4.16 -28.12 3.21
N ARG A 253 5.33 -28.19 3.83
CA ARG A 253 5.50 -28.40 5.27
C ARG A 253 5.67 -27.05 5.97
N LEU A 254 4.71 -26.71 6.83
CA LEU A 254 4.80 -25.52 7.68
C LEU A 254 5.99 -25.64 8.63
N LEU A 255 6.94 -24.71 8.55
CA LEU A 255 8.09 -24.63 9.47
C LEU A 255 7.74 -23.86 10.74
N GLY A 256 6.84 -22.89 10.64
CA GLY A 256 6.34 -22.19 11.82
C GLY A 256 5.77 -20.81 11.52
N THR A 257 5.35 -20.16 12.59
CA THR A 257 4.85 -18.78 12.60
C THR A 257 5.55 -18.00 13.70
N GLY A 258 5.87 -16.74 13.43
CA GLY A 258 6.46 -15.85 14.42
C GLY A 258 6.11 -14.39 14.15
N THR A 259 6.66 -13.50 14.96
CA THR A 259 6.43 -12.05 14.84
C THR A 259 7.76 -11.35 14.64
N ALA A 260 7.82 -10.46 13.65
CA ALA A 260 8.97 -9.61 13.37
C ALA A 260 8.47 -8.16 13.36
N GLY A 261 8.79 -7.39 14.42
CA GLY A 261 8.15 -6.09 14.65
C GLY A 261 6.66 -6.29 14.88
N ASP A 262 5.81 -5.65 14.08
CA ASP A 262 4.36 -5.90 14.09
C ASP A 262 3.91 -6.93 13.05
N ALA A 263 4.80 -7.38 12.16
CA ALA A 263 4.45 -8.31 11.11
C ALA A 263 4.34 -9.74 11.64
N ALA A 264 3.29 -10.45 11.23
CA ALA A 264 3.25 -11.90 11.34
C ALA A 264 4.08 -12.50 10.21
N VAL A 265 4.97 -13.44 10.52
CA VAL A 265 5.83 -14.14 9.55
C VAL A 265 5.48 -15.61 9.57
N VAL A 266 5.19 -16.16 8.39
CA VAL A 266 4.89 -17.59 8.20
C VAL A 266 5.90 -18.17 7.24
N ALA A 267 6.49 -19.32 7.56
CA ALA A 267 7.41 -20.02 6.66
C ALA A 267 6.93 -21.43 6.37
N THR A 268 6.96 -21.81 5.09
CA THR A 268 6.70 -23.18 4.61
C THR A 268 7.82 -23.62 3.69
N VAL A 269 8.05 -24.93 3.61
CA VAL A 269 9.01 -25.54 2.69
C VAL A 269 8.29 -26.50 1.74
N LEU A 270 8.63 -26.44 0.46
CA LEU A 270 8.16 -27.38 -0.55
C LEU A 270 9.33 -28.26 -0.98
N ASP A 271 9.09 -29.56 -1.12
CA ASP A 271 10.15 -30.54 -1.45
C ASP A 271 10.68 -30.40 -2.89
N ASP A 272 10.03 -29.58 -3.73
CA ASP A 272 10.39 -29.36 -5.13
C ASP A 272 10.53 -27.85 -5.43
N ALA A 273 11.78 -27.42 -5.67
CA ALA A 273 12.11 -26.06 -6.06
C ALA A 273 12.17 -25.82 -7.58
N THR A 274 11.91 -26.80 -8.43
CA THR A 274 12.06 -26.68 -9.90
C THR A 274 11.14 -25.60 -10.48
N ARG A 275 9.88 -25.53 -10.01
CA ARG A 275 8.95 -24.43 -10.37
C ARG A 275 9.46 -23.05 -9.95
N PHE A 276 10.38 -23.03 -8.99
CA PHE A 276 11.07 -21.88 -8.46
C PHE A 276 12.50 -21.71 -9.00
N GLY A 277 12.88 -22.44 -10.04
CA GLY A 277 14.18 -22.31 -10.69
C GLY A 277 15.35 -22.88 -9.88
N GLY A 278 15.08 -23.75 -8.90
CA GLY A 278 16.07 -24.63 -8.29
C GLY A 278 16.22 -25.94 -9.06
N ASP A 279 17.14 -26.80 -8.62
CA ASP A 279 17.35 -28.14 -9.17
C ASP A 279 16.36 -29.17 -8.56
N ASP A 280 16.26 -30.35 -9.18
CA ASP A 280 15.35 -31.45 -8.73
C ASP A 280 15.65 -31.95 -7.30
N SER A 281 16.83 -31.65 -6.75
CA SER A 281 17.24 -32.00 -5.39
C SER A 281 17.06 -30.87 -4.38
N ASP A 282 16.63 -29.69 -4.82
CA ASP A 282 16.48 -28.51 -3.98
C ASP A 282 15.05 -28.42 -3.43
N VAL A 283 14.94 -27.94 -2.20
CA VAL A 283 13.67 -27.56 -1.58
C VAL A 283 13.45 -26.06 -1.71
N TYR A 284 12.19 -25.63 -1.72
CA TYR A 284 11.84 -24.21 -1.80
C TYR A 284 11.35 -23.69 -0.46
N LEU A 285 12.08 -22.75 0.12
CA LEU A 285 11.64 -21.98 1.27
C LEU A 285 10.77 -20.81 0.80
N ALA A 286 9.54 -20.74 1.30
CA ALA A 286 8.63 -19.62 1.11
C ALA A 286 8.33 -18.94 2.46
N VAL A 287 8.70 -17.66 2.57
CA VAL A 287 8.44 -16.80 3.72
C VAL A 287 7.39 -15.77 3.36
N SER A 288 6.33 -15.69 4.15
CA SER A 288 5.17 -14.86 3.88
C SER A 288 4.97 -13.87 5.03
N PRO A 289 5.54 -12.65 4.95
CA PRO A 289 5.28 -11.57 5.90
C PRO A 289 3.89 -10.97 5.66
N ARG A 290 3.14 -10.75 6.74
CA ARG A 290 1.72 -10.40 6.70
C ARG A 290 1.36 -9.40 7.79
N THR A 291 0.30 -8.64 7.55
CA THR A 291 -0.36 -7.91 8.64
C THR A 291 -0.88 -8.88 9.71
N PRO A 292 -0.78 -8.57 11.01
CA PRO A 292 -1.08 -9.51 12.09
C PRO A 292 -2.56 -9.89 12.21
N TYR A 293 -3.48 -9.00 11.83
CA TYR A 293 -4.92 -9.24 11.97
C TYR A 293 -5.58 -9.77 10.68
N ASN A 294 -5.38 -9.06 9.55
CA ASN A 294 -6.11 -9.32 8.31
C ASN A 294 -5.36 -10.21 7.30
N ARG A 295 -4.14 -10.65 7.65
CA ARG A 295 -3.24 -11.49 6.81
C ARG A 295 -2.97 -10.91 5.41
N TYR A 296 -3.01 -9.59 5.26
CA TYR A 296 -2.62 -8.96 4.00
C TYR A 296 -1.12 -9.09 3.77
N PRO A 297 -0.67 -9.25 2.51
CA PRO A 297 0.74 -9.33 2.20
C PRO A 297 1.46 -8.01 2.50
N LEU A 298 2.75 -8.11 2.81
CA LEU A 298 3.66 -6.98 3.00
C LEU A 298 4.69 -6.95 1.85
N PRO A 299 4.34 -6.36 0.69
CA PRO A 299 5.19 -6.35 -0.51
C PRO A 299 6.30 -5.30 -0.45
N MET A 300 7.22 -5.34 -1.43
CA MET A 300 8.32 -4.39 -1.58
C MET A 300 9.21 -4.28 -0.33
N ALA A 301 9.38 -5.37 0.40
CA ALA A 301 10.36 -5.56 1.46
C ALA A 301 11.62 -6.27 0.94
N GLY A 302 12.71 -6.16 1.67
CA GLY A 302 13.94 -6.93 1.48
C GLY A 302 14.09 -7.92 2.63
N LEU A 303 14.21 -9.21 2.31
CA LEU A 303 14.30 -10.27 3.31
C LEU A 303 15.43 -11.25 2.98
N ASP A 304 16.13 -11.67 4.03
CA ASP A 304 17.08 -12.77 4.01
C ASP A 304 16.61 -13.89 4.95
N ALA A 305 16.93 -15.14 4.60
CA ALA A 305 16.77 -16.28 5.49
C ALA A 305 18.11 -16.95 5.79
N ARG A 306 18.37 -17.19 7.08
CA ARG A 306 19.49 -18.01 7.54
C ARG A 306 19.00 -19.42 7.86
N VAL A 307 19.52 -20.41 7.14
CA VAL A 307 19.15 -21.84 7.25
C VAL A 307 20.43 -22.67 7.36
N GLY A 308 20.53 -23.53 8.37
CA GLY A 308 21.70 -24.41 8.56
C GLY A 308 23.05 -23.68 8.65
N GLY A 309 23.03 -22.38 8.98
CA GLY A 309 24.23 -21.53 9.01
C GLY A 309 24.59 -20.81 7.71
N THR A 310 23.81 -21.00 6.64
CA THR A 310 23.94 -20.31 5.35
C THR A 310 22.86 -19.25 5.23
N THR A 311 23.19 -18.08 4.67
CA THR A 311 22.23 -16.99 4.41
C THR A 311 21.80 -17.03 2.94
N HIS A 312 20.51 -16.85 2.69
CA HIS A 312 19.88 -16.85 1.38
C HIS A 312 19.04 -15.58 1.20
N ASP A 313 19.33 -14.84 0.13
CA ASP A 313 18.49 -13.70 -0.28
C ASP A 313 17.13 -14.23 -0.76
N LEU A 314 16.04 -13.71 -0.20
CA LEU A 314 14.70 -14.15 -0.57
C LEU A 314 14.11 -13.27 -1.67
N ARG A 315 13.67 -13.91 -2.74
CA ARG A 315 13.09 -13.21 -3.89
C ARG A 315 11.59 -13.03 -3.75
N GLU A 316 11.12 -11.78 -3.85
CA GLU A 316 9.69 -11.45 -3.93
C GLU A 316 9.01 -12.17 -5.10
N THR A 317 7.99 -12.95 -4.77
CA THR A 317 7.29 -13.86 -5.67
C THR A 317 5.79 -13.85 -5.39
N ILE A 318 4.99 -13.85 -6.45
CA ILE A 318 3.55 -14.08 -6.39
C ILE A 318 3.28 -15.43 -7.05
N ASP A 319 2.52 -16.28 -6.37
CA ASP A 319 2.12 -17.60 -6.84
C ASP A 319 0.62 -17.82 -6.62
N GLY A 320 -0.02 -18.61 -7.48
CA GLY A 320 -1.46 -18.88 -7.37
C GLY A 320 -1.86 -19.65 -6.10
N GLU A 321 -0.94 -20.43 -5.50
CA GLU A 321 -1.23 -21.25 -4.32
C GLU A 321 -0.60 -20.68 -3.04
N LEU A 322 0.64 -20.20 -3.12
CA LEU A 322 1.33 -19.59 -1.97
C LEU A 322 0.92 -18.13 -1.74
N GLY A 323 0.32 -17.48 -2.74
CA GLY A 323 0.08 -16.05 -2.76
C GLY A 323 1.39 -15.26 -2.83
N HIS A 324 1.37 -14.06 -2.26
CA HIS A 324 2.57 -13.23 -2.15
C HIS A 324 3.51 -13.75 -1.05
N HIS A 325 4.77 -13.96 -1.41
CA HIS A 325 5.81 -14.45 -0.51
C HIS A 325 7.21 -14.04 -1.00
N TYR A 326 8.20 -14.32 -0.18
CA TYR A 326 9.62 -14.17 -0.46
C TYR A 326 10.26 -15.54 -0.35
N GLY A 327 10.99 -16.00 -1.36
CA GLY A 327 11.51 -17.35 -1.32
C GLY A 327 12.80 -17.59 -2.07
N ALA A 328 13.42 -18.72 -1.74
CA ALA A 328 14.69 -19.18 -2.27
C ALA A 328 14.71 -20.70 -2.41
N ALA A 329 15.39 -21.20 -3.44
CA ALA A 329 15.77 -22.61 -3.53
C ALA A 329 16.94 -22.87 -2.58
N ILE A 330 16.87 -23.96 -1.83
CA ILE A 330 17.85 -24.38 -0.84
C ILE A 330 18.28 -25.80 -1.19
N GLY A 331 19.59 -26.01 -1.32
CA GLY A 331 20.15 -27.33 -1.59
C GLY A 331 20.06 -28.23 -0.36
N GLY A 332 19.53 -29.44 -0.54
CA GLY A 332 19.34 -30.42 0.53
C GLY A 332 18.06 -30.18 1.34
N ASP A 333 17.98 -30.78 2.52
CA ASP A 333 16.79 -30.66 3.38
C ASP A 333 16.96 -29.54 4.41
N VAL A 334 15.83 -28.94 4.80
CA VAL A 334 15.71 -27.95 5.88
C VAL A 334 15.28 -28.64 7.19
N GLU A 335 15.14 -29.97 7.19
CA GLU A 335 14.85 -30.78 8.37
C GLU A 335 15.75 -30.42 9.57
N ASP A 336 15.10 -30.13 10.70
CA ASP A 336 15.69 -29.80 12.01
C ASP A 336 16.56 -28.53 12.10
N ALA A 337 16.64 -27.71 11.04
CA ALA A 337 17.38 -26.46 11.06
C ALA A 337 16.48 -25.26 11.40
N PRO A 338 16.75 -24.49 12.47
CA PRO A 338 16.00 -23.27 12.74
C PRO A 338 16.18 -22.27 11.59
N VAL A 339 15.08 -21.72 11.11
CA VAL A 339 15.08 -20.71 10.04
C VAL A 339 14.99 -19.35 10.69
N THR A 340 16.04 -18.54 10.54
CA THR A 340 16.00 -17.13 11.01
C THR A 340 15.78 -16.20 9.83
N VAL A 341 14.63 -15.55 9.79
CA VAL A 341 14.26 -14.54 8.80
C VAL A 341 14.69 -13.17 9.31
N SER A 342 15.39 -12.40 8.49
CA SER A 342 15.71 -10.99 8.73
C SER A 342 14.95 -10.11 7.74
N VAL A 343 14.45 -8.97 8.21
CA VAL A 343 13.89 -7.92 7.37
C VAL A 343 14.95 -6.85 7.22
N ASP A 344 15.54 -6.73 6.04
CA ASP A 344 16.63 -5.79 5.76
C ASP A 344 16.10 -4.46 5.22
N VAL A 345 14.96 -4.51 4.54
CA VAL A 345 14.23 -3.32 4.08
C VAL A 345 12.75 -3.49 4.45
N PRO A 346 12.15 -2.56 5.21
CA PRO A 346 10.74 -2.65 5.57
C PRO A 346 9.85 -2.54 4.32
N PRO A 347 8.60 -3.04 4.34
CA PRO A 347 7.70 -2.99 3.19
C PRO A 347 7.47 -1.57 2.67
N GLN A 348 7.98 -1.25 1.48
CA GLN A 348 7.96 0.09 0.85
C GLN A 348 6.60 0.42 0.17
N VAL A 349 5.51 0.03 0.83
CA VAL A 349 4.12 0.35 0.44
C VAL A 349 3.63 1.56 1.24
N SER A 350 2.79 2.41 0.67
CA SER A 350 2.20 3.54 1.43
C SER A 350 1.17 3.02 2.44
N ARG A 351 0.83 3.83 3.43
CA ARG A 351 -0.04 3.43 4.55
C ARG A 351 -1.24 4.36 4.66
N HIS A 352 -2.41 3.78 4.87
CA HIS A 352 -3.54 4.51 5.45
C HIS A 352 -3.43 4.52 6.97
N GLU A 353 -4.25 5.35 7.63
CA GLU A 353 -4.29 5.43 9.09
C GLU A 353 -4.51 4.04 9.72
N GLY A 354 -3.84 3.79 10.84
CA GLY A 354 -3.86 2.51 11.55
C GLY A 354 -2.75 1.54 11.12
N TYR A 355 -2.00 1.89 10.07
CA TYR A 355 -0.80 1.16 9.65
C TYR A 355 0.43 2.05 9.46
N GLU A 356 0.31 3.37 9.56
CA GLU A 356 1.35 4.32 9.19
C GLU A 356 2.57 4.34 10.12
N THR A 357 2.42 3.82 11.33
CA THR A 357 3.52 3.57 12.27
C THR A 357 4.00 2.12 12.21
N ALA A 358 3.25 1.21 11.60
CA ALA A 358 3.56 -0.22 11.62
C ALA A 358 4.54 -0.65 10.52
N PHE A 359 5.29 -1.71 10.82
CA PHE A 359 6.18 -2.40 9.87
C PHE A 359 7.33 -1.53 9.33
N LEU A 360 7.82 -0.57 10.12
CA LEU A 360 8.92 0.32 9.72
C LEU A 360 10.29 -0.20 10.16
N ASP A 361 10.32 -1.05 11.19
CA ASP A 361 11.55 -1.63 11.71
C ASP A 361 12.14 -2.71 10.78
N THR A 362 13.41 -3.05 11.03
CA THR A 362 14.19 -4.12 10.39
C THR A 362 14.48 -5.31 11.34
N PRO A 363 13.43 -6.00 11.83
CA PRO A 363 13.54 -7.06 12.83
C PRO A 363 14.08 -8.38 12.28
N ARG A 364 14.33 -9.34 13.17
CA ARG A 364 14.52 -10.75 12.84
C ARG A 364 13.62 -11.65 13.67
N VAL A 365 13.29 -12.82 13.13
CA VAL A 365 12.49 -13.84 13.80
C VAL A 365 13.02 -15.23 13.47
N THR A 366 13.06 -16.11 14.46
CA THR A 366 13.43 -17.52 14.29
C THR A 366 12.16 -18.38 14.31
N LEU A 367 12.09 -19.33 13.37
CA LEU A 367 10.96 -20.24 13.14
C LEU A 367 11.45 -21.69 13.20
N GLY A 368 10.57 -22.60 13.62
CA GLY A 368 10.88 -24.04 13.70
C GLY A 368 11.61 -24.47 14.97
N GLU A 369 11.27 -23.88 16.12
CA GLU A 369 11.69 -24.37 17.45
C GLU A 369 10.77 -25.47 17.99
#